data_AF-A0A453D4J5-F1
#
_entry.id   AF-A0A453D4J5-F1
#
_cell.length_a   1.000
_cell.length_b   1.000
_cell.length_c   1.000
_cell.angle_alpha   90.00
_cell.angle_beta   90.00
_cell.angle_gamma   90.00
#
_symmetry.space_group_name_H-M   'P 1'
#
loop_
_entity.id
_entity.type
_entity.pdbx_description
1 polymer ?
#
loop_
_entity_poly.entity_id
_entity_poly.type
_entity_poly.pdbx_seq_one_letter_code
_entity_poly.pdbx_strand_id
1 'polypeptide(L)'
;TLLIHEGVKAEEEFEKSGKVPDPESTDNPEFKIVLTIIRDGLKTDAHKYRKMKERLVGVSEETTTGVKRLYQMQESGTLLFPAINVNDSVTKSK
;
A
#
# COMPACT_ATOMS: atom_id res chain seq x y z
N THR A 1 -2.62 2.96 -4.06
CA THR A 1 -2.37 1.57 -3.63
C THR A 1 -1.36 1.43 -2.51
N LEU A 2 -0.22 2.15 -2.56
CA LEU A 2 0.88 2.07 -1.59
C LEU A 2 0.45 2.06 -0.11
N LEU A 3 -0.33 3.07 0.32
CA LEU A 3 -0.71 3.23 1.73
C LEU A 3 -1.41 1.99 2.30
N ILE A 4 -2.29 1.33 1.53
CA ILE A 4 -3.01 0.14 1.99
C ILE A 4 -2.04 -1.04 2.14
N HIS A 5 -1.09 -1.20 1.21
CA HIS A 5 -0.12 -2.30 1.25
C HIS A 5 0.85 -2.14 2.43
N GLU A 6 1.41 -0.94 2.62
CA GLU A 6 2.27 -0.65 3.78
C GLU A 6 1.50 -0.70 5.10
N GLY A 7 0.24 -0.25 5.11
CA GLY A 7 -0.64 -0.33 6.26
C GLY A 7 -0.90 -1.77 6.72
N VAL A 8 -1.25 -2.67 5.79
CA VAL A 8 -1.45 -4.11 6.10
C VAL A 8 -0.16 -4.74 6.63
N LYS A 9 0.98 -4.45 5.99
CA LYS A 9 2.29 -4.94 6.46
C LYS A 9 2.60 -4.47 7.88
N ALA A 10 2.36 -3.20 8.17
CA ALA A 10 2.57 -2.64 9.49
C ALA A 10 1.62 -3.24 10.54
N GLU A 11 0.34 -3.45 10.19
CA GLU A 11 -0.62 -4.12 11.06
C GLU A 11 -0.20 -5.58 11.35
N GLU A 12 0.32 -6.31 10.37
CA GLU A 12 0.83 -7.68 10.52
C GLU A 12 2.07 -7.75 11.42
N GLU A 13 3.00 -6.81 11.28
CA GLU A 13 4.17 -6.72 12.15
C GLU A 13 3.77 -6.33 13.57
N PHE A 14 2.87 -5.36 13.72
CA PHE A 14 2.37 -4.91 15.01
C PHE A 14 1.67 -6.02 15.78
N GLU A 15 0.86 -6.85 15.11
CA GLU A 15 0.22 -8.00 15.76
C GLU A 15 1.23 -9.06 16.23
N LYS A 16 2.30 -9.30 15.45
CA LYS A 16 3.30 -10.32 15.76
C LYS A 16 4.25 -9.90 16.88
N SER A 17 4.70 -8.65 16.87
CA SER A 17 5.82 -8.20 17.71
C SER A 17 5.52 -6.97 18.55
N GLY A 18 4.35 -6.34 18.38
CA GLY A 18 4.02 -5.04 18.97
C GLY A 18 4.81 -3.88 18.35
N LYS A 19 5.64 -4.14 17.33
CA LYS A 19 6.46 -3.13 16.68
C LYS A 19 5.60 -2.19 15.85
N VAL A 20 5.79 -0.90 16.07
CA VAL A 20 5.17 0.16 15.28
C VAL A 20 6.12 0.69 14.20
N PRO A 21 5.62 1.22 13.08
CA PRO A 21 6.46 1.87 12.07
C PRO A 21 7.26 3.04 12.66
N ASP A 22 8.55 3.09 12.31
CA ASP A 22 9.45 4.17 12.72
C ASP A 22 9.72 5.10 11.52
N PRO A 23 9.26 6.36 11.54
CA PRO A 23 9.54 7.34 10.48
C PRO A 23 11.04 7.57 10.24
N GLU A 24 11.91 7.32 11.23
CA GLU A 24 13.35 7.49 11.08
C GLU A 24 14.04 6.31 10.38
N SER A 25 13.30 5.26 10.02
CA SER A 25 13.83 4.13 9.24
C SER A 25 14.07 4.42 7.74
N THR A 26 13.78 5.65 7.29
CA THR A 26 13.93 6.06 5.89
C THR A 26 14.41 7.50 5.79
N ASP A 27 15.22 7.83 4.77
CA ASP A 27 15.63 9.20 4.48
C ASP A 27 14.63 9.94 3.57
N ASN A 28 13.61 9.25 3.04
CA ASN A 28 12.61 9.88 2.16
C ASN A 28 11.59 10.70 2.98
N PRO A 29 11.52 12.03 2.83
CA PRO A 29 10.68 12.89 3.66
C PRO A 29 9.19 12.59 3.52
N GLU A 30 8.72 12.24 2.32
CA GLU A 30 7.31 11.86 2.13
C GLU A 30 7.00 10.51 2.76
N PHE A 31 7.93 9.56 2.67
CA PHE A 31 7.73 8.24 3.26
C PHE A 31 7.77 8.30 4.80
N LYS A 32 8.53 9.22 5.41
CA LYS A 32 8.42 9.52 6.85
C LYS A 32 6.99 9.91 7.24
N ILE A 33 6.32 10.72 6.43
CA ILE A 33 4.93 11.14 6.66
C ILE A 33 3.99 9.92 6.53
N VAL A 34 4.19 9.07 5.52
CA VAL A 34 3.41 7.82 5.37
C VAL A 34 3.54 6.93 6.60
N LEU A 35 4.77 6.67 7.07
CA LEU A 35 5.02 5.85 8.26
C LEU A 35 4.40 6.47 9.51
N THR A 36 4.44 7.80 9.64
CA THR A 36 3.78 8.54 10.72
C THR A 36 2.28 8.33 10.71
N ILE A 37 1.62 8.49 9.55
CA ILE A 37 0.19 8.26 9.38
C ILE A 37 -0.21 6.83 9.76
N ILE A 38 0.57 5.84 9.33
CA ILE A 38 0.30 4.43 9.65
C ILE A 38 0.47 4.20 11.16
N ARG A 39 1.59 4.64 11.73
CA ARG A 39 1.89 4.51 13.17
C ARG A 39 0.78 5.11 14.04
N ASP A 40 0.32 6.31 13.70
CA ASP A 40 -0.72 6.98 14.47
C ASP A 40 -2.11 6.33 14.22
N GLY A 41 -2.34 5.82 13.02
CA GLY A 41 -3.51 4.99 12.69
C GLY A 41 -3.61 3.71 13.53
N LEU A 42 -2.50 3.01 13.77
CA LEU A 42 -2.46 1.79 14.59
C LEU A 42 -2.97 2.01 16.03
N LYS A 43 -2.80 3.22 16.58
CA LYS A 43 -3.31 3.58 17.92
C LYS A 43 -4.84 3.66 17.96
N THR A 44 -5.47 3.90 16.82
CA THR A 44 -6.92 4.08 16.71
C THR A 44 -7.63 2.80 16.27
N ASP A 45 -7.08 2.10 15.28
CA ASP A 45 -7.63 0.86 14.74
C ASP A 45 -6.50 0.05 14.09
N ALA A 46 -6.03 -0.97 14.81
CA ALA A 46 -4.94 -1.84 14.39
C ALA A 46 -5.33 -2.87 13.30
N HIS A 47 -6.58 -2.82 12.82
CA HIS A 47 -7.07 -3.71 11.76
C HIS A 47 -7.69 -2.92 10.59
N LYS A 48 -7.49 -1.60 10.56
CA LYS A 48 -8.09 -0.69 9.59
C LYS A 48 -7.82 -1.12 8.15
N TYR A 49 -6.55 -1.35 7.81
CA TYR A 49 -6.13 -1.64 6.45
C TYR A 49 -6.42 -3.09 6.05
N ARG A 50 -6.37 -4.04 7.00
CA ARG A 50 -6.84 -5.42 6.77
C ARG A 50 -8.33 -5.47 6.42
N LYS A 51 -9.18 -4.78 7.20
CA LYS A 51 -10.61 -4.63 6.88
C LYS A 51 -10.83 -3.99 5.51
N MET A 52 -9.99 -3.03 5.13
CA MET A 52 -10.05 -2.43 3.80
C MET A 52 -9.68 -3.43 2.70
N LYS A 53 -8.56 -4.16 2.80
CA LYS A 53 -8.14 -5.10 1.73
C LYS A 53 -9.17 -6.20 1.48
N GLU A 54 -9.85 -6.66 2.52
CA GLU A 54 -10.89 -7.70 2.41
C GLU A 54 -12.15 -7.23 1.67
N ARG A 55 -12.44 -5.93 1.73
CA ARG A 55 -13.64 -5.34 1.10
C ARG A 55 -13.37 -4.77 -0.30
N LEU A 56 -12.12 -4.44 -0.63
CA LEU A 56 -11.77 -3.83 -1.90
C LEU A 56 -11.90 -4.84 -3.05
N VAL A 57 -12.70 -4.49 -4.06
CA VAL A 57 -12.85 -5.30 -5.28
C VAL A 57 -11.59 -5.23 -6.16
N GLY A 58 -10.92 -4.08 -6.19
CA GLY A 58 -9.69 -3.90 -6.95
C GLY A 58 -9.33 -2.43 -7.15
N VAL A 59 -8.35 -2.18 -8.01
CA VAL A 59 -7.88 -0.84 -8.40
C VAL A 59 -7.71 -0.72 -9.91
N SER A 60 -8.03 0.45 -10.47
CA SER A 60 -7.70 0.82 -11.85
C SER A 60 -6.61 1.88 -11.83
N GLU A 61 -5.43 1.60 -12.36
CA GLU A 61 -4.28 2.49 -12.28
C GLU A 61 -4.04 3.23 -13.60
N GLU A 62 -3.88 4.54 -13.49
CA GLU A 62 -3.90 5.46 -14.62
C GLU A 62 -2.51 5.73 -15.20
N THR A 63 -1.45 5.64 -14.40
CA THR A 63 -0.12 6.13 -14.83
C THR A 63 0.89 5.01 -15.00
N THR A 64 1.86 5.19 -15.91
CA THR A 64 2.95 4.24 -16.13
C THR A 64 3.73 3.93 -14.85
N THR A 65 4.00 4.95 -14.02
CA THR A 65 4.71 4.78 -12.74
C THR A 65 3.89 3.97 -11.74
N GLY A 66 2.58 4.21 -11.64
CA GLY A 66 1.69 3.43 -10.81
C GLY A 66 1.63 1.96 -11.26
N VAL A 67 1.51 1.73 -12.57
CA VAL A 67 1.48 0.40 -13.17
C VAL A 67 2.78 -0.37 -12.91
N LYS A 68 3.95 0.28 -13.02
CA LYS A 68 5.24 -0.35 -12.67
C LYS A 68 5.24 -0.86 -11.22
N ARG A 69 4.67 -0.10 -10.28
CA ARG A 69 4.55 -0.52 -8.87
C ARG A 69 3.59 -1.71 -8.72
N LEU A 70 2.48 -1.74 -9.47
CA LEU A 70 1.57 -2.88 -9.47
C LEU A 70 2.26 -4.16 -9.94
N TYR A 71 3.05 -4.10 -11.02
CA TYR A 71 3.82 -5.26 -11.49
C TYR A 71 4.85 -5.72 -10.46
N GLN A 72 5.60 -4.80 -9.83
CA GLN A 72 6.53 -5.15 -8.74
C GLN A 72 5.83 -5.88 -7.57
N MET A 73 4.62 -5.42 -7.20
CA MET A 73 3.83 -6.08 -6.16
C MET A 73 3.29 -7.44 -6.62
N GLN A 74 2.90 -7.58 -7.89
CA GLN A 74 2.45 -8.86 -8.45
C GLN A 74 3.59 -9.89 -8.49
N GLU A 75 4.77 -9.49 -8.98
CA GLU A 75 5.96 -10.35 -9.08
C GLU A 75 6.46 -10.82 -7.71
N SER A 76 6.36 -9.96 -6.69
CA SER A 76 6.72 -10.30 -5.30
C SER A 76 5.61 -11.04 -4.54
N GLY A 77 4.44 -11.25 -5.14
CA GLY A 77 3.29 -11.87 -4.48
C GLY A 77 2.67 -11.03 -3.36
N THR A 78 2.92 -9.73 -3.34
CA THR A 78 2.44 -8.80 -2.31
C THR A 78 1.20 -8.00 -2.72
N LEU A 79 0.77 -8.09 -3.98
CA LEU A 79 -0.43 -7.42 -4.47
C LEU A 79 -1.68 -7.94 -3.75
N LEU A 80 -2.36 -7.07 -3.00
CA LEU A 80 -3.42 -7.48 -2.07
C LEU A 80 -4.81 -7.68 -2.71
N PHE A 81 -5.03 -7.10 -3.88
CA PHE A 81 -6.32 -7.12 -4.58
C PHE A 81 -6.12 -6.95 -6.09
N PRO A 82 -7.10 -7.35 -6.92
CA PRO A 82 -7.02 -7.22 -8.37
C PRO A 82 -6.67 -5.80 -8.82
N ALA A 83 -5.85 -5.69 -9.86
CA ALA A 83 -5.47 -4.42 -10.45
C ALA A 83 -5.66 -4.44 -11.97
N ILE A 84 -6.25 -3.36 -12.51
CA ILE A 84 -6.44 -3.13 -13.94
C ILE A 84 -5.49 -2.01 -14.35
N ASN A 85 -4.65 -2.31 -15.34
CA ASN A 85 -3.78 -1.34 -16.00
C ASN A 85 -4.59 -0.56 -17.05
N VAL A 86 -5.05 0.64 -16.70
CA VAL A 86 -5.76 1.52 -17.64
C VAL A 86 -4.78 2.26 -18.54
N ASN A 87 -3.58 2.57 -18.01
CA ASN A 87 -2.55 3.28 -18.75
C ASN A 87 -2.28 2.68 -20.13
N ASP A 88 -2.21 1.35 -20.23
CA ASP A 88 -1.84 0.65 -21.47
C ASP A 88 -3.04 0.42 -22.41
N SER A 89 -4.21 0.96 -22.08
CA SER A 89 -5.30 1.07 -23.06
C SER A 89 -4.84 1.99 -24.20
N VAL A 90 -5.12 1.59 -25.45
CA VAL A 90 -4.68 2.31 -26.65
C VAL A 90 -5.19 3.75 -26.67
N THR A 91 -6.43 3.97 -26.25
CA THR A 91 -7.08 5.29 -26.18
C THR A 91 -6.63 6.14 -24.99
N LYS A 92 -5.64 5.68 -24.22
CA LYS A 92 -5.06 6.39 -23.08
C LYS A 92 -3.60 6.71 -23.34
N SER A 93 -2.81 5.70 -23.71
CA SER A 93 -1.36 5.82 -23.85
C SER A 93 -0.89 6.53 -25.12
N LYS A 94 -1.72 6.58 -26.16
CA LYS A 94 -1.45 7.27 -27.42
C LYS A 94 -2.27 8.54 -27.53
#